data_AF-A0A497MB35-F1
#
_entry.id   AF-A0A497MB35-F1
#
_cell.length_a   1.000
_cell.length_b   1.000
_cell.length_c   1.000
_cell.angle_alpha   90.00
_cell.angle_beta   90.00
_cell.angle_gamma   90.00
#
_symmetry.space_group_name_H-M   'P 1'
#
loop_
_entity.id
_entity.type
_entity.pdbx_description
1 polymer ?
#
loop_
_entity_poly.entity_id
_entity_poly.type
_entity_poly.pdbx_seq_one_letter_code
_entity_poly.pdbx_strand_id
1 'polypeptide(L)'
;SETLSGVSIQVYMSKNVTVTVGKIVLWGNMVLAHKGTIVDNIRSERGCRTKFAVKVKDVRKFVENFKGGLHRVVVYGDYLEDLEDLAKLMGLRYVLEI
;
A
#
# COMPACT_ATOMS: atom_id res chain seq x y z
N SER A 1 2.31 -21.48 1.68
CA SER A 1 3.51 -21.21 2.49
C SER A 1 4.67 -20.92 1.57
N GLU A 2 5.79 -20.42 2.08
CA GLU A 2 7.05 -20.33 1.34
C GLU A 2 7.47 -21.76 0.97
N THR A 3 7.51 -22.08 -0.32
CA THR A 3 7.75 -23.44 -0.84
C THR A 3 9.22 -23.85 -0.78
N LEU A 4 10.12 -22.94 -0.36
CA LEU A 4 11.58 -23.10 -0.34
C LEU A 4 12.21 -23.53 -1.69
N SER A 5 11.47 -23.39 -2.79
CA SER A 5 11.84 -23.90 -4.11
C SER A 5 12.59 -22.88 -4.98
N GLY A 6 12.99 -21.73 -4.43
CA GLY A 6 13.64 -20.65 -5.18
C GLY A 6 14.32 -19.63 -4.28
N VAL A 7 15.04 -18.69 -4.90
CA VAL A 7 15.77 -17.61 -4.22
C VAL A 7 15.04 -16.29 -4.45
N SER A 8 14.90 -15.48 -3.40
CA SER A 8 14.31 -14.15 -3.46
C SER A 8 15.00 -13.20 -2.50
N ILE A 9 14.94 -11.90 -2.80
CA ILE A 9 15.50 -10.87 -1.93
C ILE A 9 14.56 -10.65 -0.74
N GLN A 10 15.14 -10.63 0.46
CA GLN A 10 14.46 -10.19 1.67
C GLN A 10 14.99 -8.81 2.09
N VAL A 11 14.11 -7.82 2.11
CA VAL A 11 14.43 -6.46 2.54
C VAL A 11 13.75 -6.19 3.88
N TYR A 12 14.48 -5.52 4.78
CA TYR A 12 13.92 -4.99 6.01
C TYR A 12 13.69 -3.50 5.83
N MET A 13 12.42 -3.09 5.90
CA MET A 13 12.00 -1.71 5.71
C MET A 13 12.33 -0.88 6.96
N SER A 14 12.71 0.38 6.77
CA SER A 14 12.90 1.34 7.86
C SER A 14 11.59 1.55 8.64
N LYS A 15 11.65 1.41 9.96
CA LYS A 15 10.51 1.61 10.87
C LYS A 15 10.34 3.09 11.22
N ASN A 16 9.13 3.45 11.66
CA ASN A 16 8.73 4.83 12.00
C ASN A 16 8.82 5.80 10.82
N VAL A 17 8.76 5.28 9.59
CA VAL A 17 8.76 6.07 8.36
C VAL A 17 7.34 6.12 7.80
N THR A 18 6.91 7.33 7.41
CA THR A 18 5.65 7.53 6.69
C THR A 18 5.76 6.96 5.29
N VAL A 19 4.70 6.28 4.86
CA VAL A 19 4.55 5.76 3.50
C VAL A 19 3.23 6.18 2.91
N THR A 20 3.22 6.35 1.60
CA THR A 20 2.02 6.48 0.78
C THR A 20 1.82 5.18 0.02
N VAL A 21 0.59 4.68 0.03
CA VAL A 21 0.19 3.48 -0.69
C VAL A 21 -0.84 3.89 -1.73
N GLY A 22 -0.56 3.57 -2.99
CA GLY A 22 -1.40 3.94 -4.13
C GLY A 22 -1.79 2.74 -4.98
N LYS A 23 -2.95 2.84 -5.63
CA LYS A 23 -3.39 1.90 -6.66
C LYS A 23 -4.28 2.59 -7.70
N ILE A 24 -3.95 2.40 -8.97
CA ILE A 24 -4.84 2.76 -10.08
C ILE A 24 -5.77 1.58 -10.37
N VAL A 25 -7.07 1.82 -10.38
CA VAL A 25 -8.12 0.84 -10.71
C VAL A 25 -8.81 1.29 -11.98
N LEU A 26 -8.31 0.80 -13.12
CA LEU A 26 -8.75 1.24 -14.46
C LEU A 26 -10.25 0.99 -14.69
N TRP A 27 -10.77 -0.20 -14.37
CA TRP A 27 -12.20 -0.50 -14.54
C TRP A 27 -13.12 0.35 -13.65
N GLY A 28 -12.59 0.89 -12.55
CA GLY A 28 -13.32 1.75 -11.63
C GLY A 28 -13.10 3.25 -11.88
N ASN A 29 -12.31 3.60 -12.90
CA ASN A 29 -11.86 4.95 -13.21
C ASN A 29 -11.40 5.74 -11.97
N MET A 30 -10.61 5.09 -11.11
CA MET A 30 -10.25 5.66 -9.80
C MET A 30 -8.81 5.37 -9.38
N VAL A 31 -8.28 6.26 -8.56
CA VAL A 31 -7.04 6.09 -7.82
C VAL A 31 -7.39 5.90 -6.34
N LEU A 32 -7.00 4.77 -5.77
CA LEU A 32 -7.10 4.50 -4.34
C LEU A 32 -5.80 4.91 -3.67
N ALA A 33 -5.90 5.62 -2.56
CA ALA A 33 -4.76 6.10 -1.81
C ALA A 33 -4.98 6.01 -0.30
N HIS A 34 -3.91 5.73 0.43
CA HIS A 34 -3.84 6.00 1.86
C HIS A 34 -2.40 6.22 2.27
N LYS A 35 -2.22 6.84 3.43
CA LYS A 35 -0.92 6.91 4.10
C LYS A 35 -0.91 6.06 5.36
N GLY A 36 0.29 5.72 5.79
CA GLY A 36 0.50 5.05 7.06
C GLY A 36 1.95 5.15 7.51
N THR A 37 2.25 4.52 8.63
CA THR A 37 3.60 4.47 9.19
C THR A 37 4.04 3.02 9.28
N ILE A 38 5.23 2.71 8.78
CA ILE A 38 5.80 1.37 8.98
C ILE A 38 6.11 1.18 10.46
N VAL A 39 5.51 0.17 11.07
CA VAL A 39 5.69 -0.12 12.51
C VAL A 39 6.55 -1.36 12.75
N ASP A 40 6.61 -2.29 11.79
CA ASP A 40 7.39 -3.51 11.97
C ASP A 40 7.73 -4.22 10.66
N ASN A 41 8.75 -5.10 10.71
CA ASN A 41 9.04 -6.07 9.65
C ASN A 41 8.56 -7.46 10.08
N ILE A 42 7.57 -7.99 9.37
CA ILE A 42 6.87 -9.21 9.79
C ILE A 42 7.64 -10.46 9.33
N ARG A 43 7.86 -11.38 10.27
CA ARG A 43 8.40 -12.71 9.98
C ARG A 43 7.26 -13.72 9.99
N SER A 44 6.96 -14.27 8.82
CA SER A 44 5.97 -15.33 8.65
C SER A 44 6.37 -16.19 7.45
N GLU A 45 6.09 -17.48 7.49
CA GLU A 45 6.29 -18.40 6.36
C GLU A 45 5.15 -18.35 5.33
N ARG A 46 4.18 -17.45 5.49
CA ARG A 46 3.04 -17.31 4.57
C ARG A 46 3.20 -16.09 3.67
N GLY A 47 3.08 -16.28 2.36
CA GLY A 47 3.10 -15.19 1.38
C GLY A 47 4.51 -14.81 0.92
N CYS A 48 4.67 -13.54 0.49
CA CYS A 48 5.90 -13.04 -0.12
C CYS A 48 7.06 -12.92 0.87
N ARG A 49 8.32 -13.05 0.43
CA ARG A 49 9.49 -13.07 1.33
C ARG A 49 9.65 -11.80 2.16
N THR A 50 9.53 -10.63 1.53
CA THR A 50 9.57 -9.32 2.20
C THR A 50 8.19 -8.94 2.70
N LYS A 51 8.06 -8.67 4.01
CA LYS A 51 6.78 -8.36 4.67
C LYS A 51 7.02 -7.29 5.74
N PHE A 52 6.10 -6.33 5.83
CA PHE A 52 6.14 -5.27 6.85
C PHE A 52 4.72 -4.85 7.22
N ALA A 53 4.55 -4.32 8.43
CA ALA A 53 3.28 -3.84 8.93
C ALA A 53 3.22 -2.31 8.83
N VAL A 54 2.09 -1.83 8.34
CA VAL A 54 1.78 -0.40 8.23
C VAL A 54 0.63 -0.08 9.19
N LYS A 55 0.85 0.86 10.10
CA LYS A 55 -0.21 1.46 10.91
C LYS A 55 -0.90 2.54 10.09
N VAL A 56 -2.21 2.40 9.92
CA VAL A 56 -3.07 3.40 9.29
C VAL A 56 -3.89 4.15 10.34
N LYS A 57 -4.48 5.29 9.96
CA LYS A 57 -5.28 6.12 10.87
C LYS A 57 -6.51 5.39 11.41
N ASP A 58 -7.25 4.73 10.53
CA ASP A 58 -8.43 3.93 10.86
C ASP A 58 -8.43 2.63 10.04
N VAL A 59 -8.17 1.51 10.72
CA VAL A 59 -8.10 0.19 10.06
C VAL A 59 -9.48 -0.32 9.65
N ARG A 60 -10.55 0.05 10.36
CA ARG A 60 -11.91 -0.41 10.03
C ARG A 60 -12.35 0.24 8.73
N LYS A 61 -12.22 1.56 8.66
CA LYS A 61 -12.51 2.33 7.44
C LYS A 61 -11.66 1.86 6.26
N PHE A 62 -10.39 1.54 6.48
CA PHE A 62 -9.52 0.98 5.45
C PHE A 62 -10.07 -0.34 4.89
N VAL A 63 -10.44 -1.28 5.76
CA VAL A 63 -10.94 -2.59 5.35
C VAL A 63 -12.29 -2.48 4.63
N GLU A 64 -13.20 -1.64 5.12
CA GLU A 64 -14.50 -1.38 4.49
C GLU A 64 -14.37 -0.78 3.07
N ASN A 65 -13.33 0.04 2.86
CA ASN A 65 -13.06 0.65 1.57
C ASN A 65 -12.09 -0.14 0.69
N PHE A 66 -11.57 -1.28 1.16
CA PHE A 66 -10.53 -2.04 0.47
C PHE A 66 -11.05 -2.59 -0.86
N LYS A 67 -10.53 -2.07 -1.97
CA LYS A 67 -10.95 -2.43 -3.34
C LYS A 67 -9.76 -2.67 -4.25
N GLY A 68 -10.02 -3.24 -5.43
CA GLY A 68 -9.03 -3.43 -6.48
C GLY A 68 -8.03 -4.58 -6.24
N GLY A 69 -8.26 -5.47 -5.28
CA GLY A 69 -7.36 -6.60 -5.00
C GLY A 69 -6.06 -6.20 -4.28
N LEU A 70 -5.13 -7.15 -4.17
CA LEU A 70 -4.01 -7.06 -3.21
C LEU A 70 -2.81 -6.25 -3.70
N HIS A 71 -2.57 -6.19 -5.02
CA HIS A 71 -1.37 -5.51 -5.56
C HIS A 71 -1.51 -3.99 -5.51
N ARG A 72 -0.58 -3.35 -4.79
CA ARG A 72 -0.53 -1.91 -4.51
C ARG A 72 0.93 -1.45 -4.53
N VAL A 73 1.16 -0.18 -4.81
CA VAL A 73 2.49 0.42 -4.77
C VAL A 73 2.67 1.14 -3.44
N VAL A 74 3.81 0.94 -2.78
CA VAL A 74 4.18 1.60 -1.52
C VAL A 74 5.42 2.44 -1.76
N VAL A 75 5.39 3.70 -1.34
CA VAL A 75 6.50 4.65 -1.49
C VAL A 75 6.78 5.34 -0.15
N TYR A 76 8.06 5.56 0.18
CA TYR A 76 8.46 6.33 1.36
C TYR A 76 8.15 7.81 1.18
N GLY A 77 7.41 8.39 2.13
CA GLY A 77 6.96 9.79 2.09
C GLY A 77 5.44 9.92 2.12
N ASP A 78 4.99 11.16 2.29
CA ASP A 78 3.58 11.55 2.15
C ASP A 78 3.41 12.22 0.78
N TYR A 79 2.76 11.52 -0.15
CA TYR A 79 2.54 11.95 -1.53
C TYR A 79 1.05 11.91 -1.88
N LEU A 80 0.17 12.07 -0.89
CA LEU A 80 -1.28 12.03 -1.13
C LEU A 80 -1.73 13.18 -2.04
N GLU A 81 -1.16 14.37 -1.88
CA GLU A 81 -1.46 15.53 -2.72
C GLU A 81 -1.00 15.30 -4.17
N ASP A 82 0.23 14.84 -4.37
CA ASP A 82 0.75 14.51 -5.71
C ASP A 82 -0.08 13.42 -6.40
N LEU A 83 -0.54 12.42 -5.65
CA LEU A 83 -1.36 11.34 -6.17
C LEU A 83 -2.79 11.80 -6.51
N GLU A 84 -3.33 12.75 -5.75
CA GLU A 84 -4.60 13.41 -6.05
C GLU A 84 -4.49 14.24 -7.33
N ASP A 85 -3.42 15.02 -7.48
CA ASP A 85 -3.19 15.83 -8.67
C ASP A 85 -2.95 14.96 -9.92
N LEU A 86 -2.21 13.85 -9.78
CA LEU A 86 -2.10 12.85 -10.84
C LEU A 86 -3.48 12.29 -11.24
N ALA A 87 -4.32 11.95 -10.26
CA ALA A 87 -5.66 11.45 -10.56
C ALA A 87 -6.49 12.47 -11.35
N LYS A 88 -6.44 13.76 -10.96
CA LYS A 88 -7.11 14.85 -11.69
C LYS A 88 -6.60 14.98 -13.13
N LEU A 89 -5.28 14.99 -13.32
CA LEU A 89 -4.65 15.08 -14.65
C LEU A 89 -5.02 13.91 -15.56
N MET A 90 -5.21 12.72 -14.97
CA MET A 90 -5.61 11.52 -15.70
C MET A 90 -7.14 11.40 -15.90
N GLY A 91 -7.95 12.33 -15.38
CA GLY A 91 -9.41 12.22 -15.42
C GLY A 91 -9.98 11.08 -14.57
N LEU A 92 -9.24 10.66 -13.54
CA LEU A 92 -9.60 9.61 -12.61
C LEU A 92 -10.16 10.20 -11.31
N ARG A 93 -11.10 9.48 -10.69
CA ARG A 93 -11.60 9.84 -9.36
C ARG A 93 -10.59 9.46 -8.28
N TYR A 94 -10.18 10.42 -7.46
CA TYR A 94 -9.35 10.16 -6.28
C TYR A 94 -10.20 9.66 -5.10
N VAL A 95 -9.68 8.66 -4.36
CA VAL A 95 -10.34 8.07 -3.19
C VAL A 95 -9.32 7.87 -2.07
N LEU A 96 -9.50 8.61 -0.97
CA LEU A 96 -8.78 8.36 0.27
C LEU A 96 -9.45 7.21 1.04
N GLU A 97 -8.70 6.14 1.30
CA GLU A 97 -9.24 4.90 1.90
C GLU A 97 -9.34 4.93 3.44
N ILE A 98 -8.81 5.98 4.10
CA ILE A 98 -8.69 6.09 5.57
C ILE A 98 -9.35 7.34 6.15
#